data_AF-V6JSB0-F1
#
_entry.id   AF-V6JSB0-F1
#
_cell.length_a   1.000
_cell.length_b   1.000
_cell.length_c   1.000
_cell.angle_alpha   90.00
_cell.angle_beta   90.00
_cell.angle_gamma   90.00
#
_symmetry.space_group_name_H-M   'P 1'
#
loop_
_entity.id
_entity.type
_entity.pdbx_description
1 polymer ?
#
loop_
_entity_poly.entity_id
_entity_poly.type
_entity_poly.pdbx_seq_one_letter_code
_entity_poly.pdbx_strand_id
1 'polypeptide(L)'
;MSGSVRTAPGGGGVPAEAAEAGEAKLAADELVSRSGDRWEAAYSADEYEGFERRMGGAYVGVGVSVEQVDATGGHEVVRIADVVPRSPADRAGLRPGDRIRAVDGSQVTGAPVTEVVARLRGTTSGAPARAADPGTRVDLRLSRGDHRWSETLERARLATRTVSVSRPSPVITRIKITAFTEGVGARVRQAVREAPDGSGFLLDLRGNSGGLVTEATKTASAFLDGGLVATYDYDGEQQTLYAHGAGNTRAPLVVLVDGGTMSAAEMLTGALQDRGRAVVVGSRTFGKGSVQVPHRMADGSVAELTVGHYTTPSGRAVHGKGLRPDLEVRSGDRAADRARRVLSGLAAGS
;
A
#
# COMPACT_ATOMS: atom_id res chain seq x y z
N MET A 1 8.85 -36.74 -64.33
CA MET A 1 9.39 -36.60 -62.97
C MET A 1 8.23 -36.34 -62.03
N SER A 2 8.26 -37.04 -60.88
CA SER A 2 7.51 -36.82 -59.62
C SER A 2 6.94 -35.40 -59.44
N GLY A 3 5.75 -35.16 -58.90
CA GLY A 3 4.88 -36.01 -58.10
C GLY A 3 3.52 -35.36 -57.82
N SER A 4 2.62 -36.18 -57.28
CA SER A 4 1.23 -35.88 -56.91
C SER A 4 1.10 -35.08 -55.62
N VAL A 5 0.00 -34.31 -55.46
CA VAL A 5 -0.98 -34.27 -54.33
C VAL A 5 -2.14 -33.33 -54.77
N ARG A 6 -3.33 -33.79 -55.19
CA ARG A 6 -4.58 -34.13 -54.45
C ARG A 6 -5.04 -33.12 -53.36
N THR A 7 -5.91 -32.18 -53.73
CA THR A 7 -7.36 -32.06 -53.40
C THR A 7 -7.76 -31.62 -51.96
N ALA A 8 -8.17 -30.34 -51.83
CA ALA A 8 -9.44 -29.75 -51.31
C ALA A 8 -10.08 -30.24 -49.97
N PRO A 9 -11.22 -29.65 -49.52
CA PRO A 9 -11.39 -28.37 -48.80
C PRO A 9 -12.09 -28.56 -47.42
N GLY A 10 -12.20 -27.50 -46.59
CA GLY A 10 -13.24 -27.48 -45.54
C GLY A 10 -12.86 -26.84 -44.19
N GLY A 11 -13.62 -25.78 -43.86
CA GLY A 11 -14.10 -25.34 -42.55
C GLY A 11 -13.42 -25.81 -41.26
N GLY A 12 -12.97 -24.83 -40.48
CA GLY A 12 -12.77 -24.94 -39.04
C GLY A 12 -12.84 -23.55 -38.44
N GLY A 13 -14.02 -23.17 -37.95
CA GLY A 13 -14.23 -21.90 -37.25
C GLY A 13 -13.23 -21.75 -36.11
N VAL A 14 -12.65 -20.56 -35.99
CA VAL A 14 -11.93 -20.17 -34.79
C VAL A 14 -12.93 -20.24 -33.63
N PRO A 15 -12.65 -20.98 -32.55
CA PRO A 15 -13.57 -21.03 -31.42
C PRO A 15 -13.74 -19.60 -30.87
N ALA A 16 -14.99 -19.16 -30.78
CA ALA A 16 -15.41 -17.86 -30.25
C ALA A 16 -15.18 -17.70 -28.74
N GLU A 17 -14.39 -18.56 -28.10
CA GLU A 17 -14.11 -18.54 -26.66
C GLU A 17 -12.75 -17.93 -26.29
N ALA A 18 -11.98 -17.45 -27.27
CA ALA A 18 -10.74 -16.70 -27.02
C ALA A 18 -10.90 -15.17 -27.18
N ALA A 19 -12.12 -14.69 -27.48
CA ALA A 19 -12.41 -13.28 -27.73
C ALA A 19 -12.82 -12.48 -26.47
N GLU A 20 -13.25 -13.14 -25.37
CA GLU A 20 -13.85 -12.42 -24.22
C GLU A 20 -12.85 -11.95 -23.14
N ALA A 21 -11.56 -12.28 -23.24
CA ALA A 21 -10.55 -11.85 -22.26
C ALA A 21 -9.63 -10.71 -22.75
N GLY A 22 -9.68 -10.37 -24.05
CA GLY A 22 -8.75 -9.44 -24.70
C GLY A 22 -9.25 -8.00 -24.84
N GLU A 23 -10.54 -7.73 -24.61
CA GLU A 23 -11.14 -6.41 -24.82
C GLU A 23 -11.04 -5.47 -23.60
N ALA A 24 -10.57 -5.96 -22.46
CA ALA A 24 -10.92 -5.41 -21.15
C ALA A 24 -10.34 -4.02 -20.77
N LYS A 25 -9.54 -3.35 -21.61
CA LYS A 25 -9.06 -1.98 -21.33
C LYS A 25 -8.57 -1.16 -22.53
N LEU A 26 -9.03 -1.50 -23.75
CA LEU A 26 -8.51 -0.88 -24.98
C LEU A 26 -8.66 0.65 -24.97
N ALA A 27 -9.78 1.19 -24.50
CA ALA A 27 -10.00 2.63 -24.45
C ALA A 27 -9.05 3.34 -23.47
N ALA A 28 -8.85 2.76 -22.27
CA ALA A 28 -7.91 3.31 -21.30
C ALA A 28 -6.45 3.19 -21.75
N ASP A 29 -6.06 2.06 -22.36
CA ASP A 29 -4.72 1.85 -22.91
C ASP A 29 -4.41 2.87 -24.03
N GLU A 30 -5.37 3.11 -24.92
CA GLU A 30 -5.21 4.09 -25.99
C GLU A 30 -4.97 5.50 -25.43
N LEU A 31 -5.70 5.89 -24.38
CA LEU A 31 -5.56 7.20 -23.76
C LEU A 31 -4.21 7.37 -23.05
N VAL A 32 -3.79 6.37 -22.26
CA VAL A 32 -2.52 6.38 -21.52
C VAL A 32 -1.31 6.33 -22.46
N SER A 33 -1.36 5.53 -23.52
CA SER A 33 -0.24 5.39 -24.47
C SER A 33 0.12 6.69 -25.18
N ARG A 34 -0.82 7.64 -25.28
CA ARG A 34 -0.64 8.93 -25.95
C ARG A 34 0.01 10.01 -25.07
N SER A 35 0.04 9.86 -23.75
CA SER A 35 0.55 10.91 -22.85
C SER A 35 2.08 10.93 -22.73
N GLY A 36 2.72 9.76 -22.81
CA GLY A 36 4.15 9.60 -22.53
C GLY A 36 4.55 9.79 -21.06
N ASP A 37 3.59 9.96 -20.14
CA ASP A 37 3.86 10.06 -18.70
C ASP A 37 3.97 8.67 -18.07
N ARG A 38 5.15 8.38 -17.51
CA ARG A 38 5.48 7.11 -16.84
C ARG A 38 4.59 6.78 -15.64
N TRP A 39 3.83 7.74 -15.12
CA TRP A 39 2.96 7.52 -13.97
C TRP A 39 1.59 7.01 -14.37
N GLU A 40 1.14 7.30 -15.58
CA GLU A 40 -0.20 6.94 -16.01
C GLU A 40 -0.37 5.43 -16.14
N ALA A 41 -1.57 4.98 -15.82
CA ALA A 41 -1.90 3.58 -15.78
C ALA A 41 -3.30 3.35 -16.33
N ALA A 42 -3.45 2.29 -17.12
CA ALA A 42 -4.73 1.82 -17.59
C ALA A 42 -5.11 0.56 -16.81
N TYR A 43 -6.38 0.48 -16.44
CA TYR A 43 -6.96 -0.60 -15.68
C TYR A 43 -8.18 -1.12 -16.42
N SER A 44 -8.41 -2.44 -16.41
CA SER A 44 -9.75 -2.96 -16.66
C SER A 44 -10.69 -2.61 -15.50
N ALA A 45 -11.99 -2.78 -15.70
CA ALA A 45 -12.99 -2.57 -14.64
C ALA A 45 -12.65 -3.38 -13.37
N ASP A 46 -12.38 -4.68 -13.52
CA ASP A 46 -12.05 -5.60 -12.42
C ASP A 46 -10.74 -5.23 -11.72
N GLU A 47 -9.72 -4.82 -12.49
CA GLU A 47 -8.43 -4.39 -11.96
C GLU A 47 -8.60 -3.11 -11.11
N TYR A 48 -9.39 -2.16 -11.61
CA TYR A 48 -9.65 -0.89 -10.94
C TYR A 48 -10.49 -1.09 -9.67
N GLU A 49 -11.50 -1.94 -9.70
CA GLU A 49 -12.24 -2.29 -8.48
C GLU A 49 -11.33 -2.92 -7.41
N GLY A 50 -10.41 -3.80 -7.83
CA GLY A 50 -9.41 -4.37 -6.93
C GLY A 50 -8.47 -3.31 -6.34
N PHE A 51 -8.10 -2.31 -7.13
CA PHE A 51 -7.37 -1.13 -6.67
C PHE A 51 -8.19 -0.30 -5.66
N GLU A 52 -9.44 0.06 -5.98
CA GLU A 52 -10.33 0.82 -5.08
C GLU A 52 -10.55 0.09 -3.76
N ARG A 53 -10.74 -1.23 -3.76
CA ARG A 53 -10.88 -2.02 -2.52
C ARG A 53 -9.64 -1.92 -1.64
N ARG A 54 -8.43 -1.98 -2.22
CA ARG A 54 -7.17 -1.80 -1.48
C ARG A 54 -7.05 -0.39 -0.92
N MET A 55 -7.43 0.63 -1.70
CA MET A 55 -7.43 2.02 -1.28
C MET A 55 -8.45 2.29 -0.17
N GLY A 56 -9.60 1.60 -0.19
CA GLY A 56 -10.58 1.52 0.91
C GLY A 56 -10.06 0.78 2.15
N GLY A 57 -8.76 0.47 2.21
CA GLY A 57 -8.11 -0.13 3.35
C GLY A 57 -8.52 -1.58 3.59
N ALA A 58 -9.07 -2.26 2.59
CA ALA A 58 -9.51 -3.63 2.71
C ALA A 58 -8.83 -4.55 1.68
N TYR A 59 -8.75 -5.84 2.00
CA TYR A 59 -8.37 -6.89 1.06
C TYR A 59 -9.24 -8.11 1.28
N VAL A 60 -9.34 -8.98 0.28
CA VAL A 60 -10.03 -10.27 0.43
C VAL A 60 -9.00 -11.36 0.72
N GLY A 61 -9.29 -12.22 1.69
CA GLY A 61 -8.46 -13.36 2.03
C GLY A 61 -8.89 -14.03 3.34
N VAL A 62 -8.03 -14.90 3.86
CA VAL A 62 -8.35 -15.68 5.09
C VAL A 62 -7.79 -15.08 6.37
N GLY A 63 -6.92 -14.07 6.27
CA GLY A 63 -6.40 -13.33 7.44
C GLY A 63 -5.15 -13.92 8.07
N VAL A 64 -4.23 -14.39 7.23
CA VAL A 64 -2.90 -14.81 7.66
C VAL A 64 -1.83 -13.99 6.95
N SER A 65 -0.72 -13.73 7.64
CA SER A 65 0.55 -13.36 7.01
C SER A 65 1.42 -14.61 6.96
N VAL A 66 2.09 -14.84 5.84
CA VAL A 66 2.95 -16.01 5.65
C VAL A 66 4.38 -15.59 5.37
N GLU A 67 5.31 -16.44 5.73
CA GLU A 67 6.73 -16.28 5.49
C GLU A 67 7.32 -17.58 4.95
N GLN A 68 8.40 -17.46 4.18
CA GLN A 68 9.19 -18.59 3.73
C GLN A 68 10.29 -18.84 4.75
N VAL A 69 10.40 -20.07 5.23
CA VAL A 69 11.48 -20.47 6.14
C VAL A 69 12.21 -21.68 5.58
N ASP A 70 13.54 -21.65 5.69
CA ASP A 70 14.38 -22.79 5.35
C ASP A 70 14.08 -23.94 6.30
N ALA A 71 13.64 -25.09 5.76
CA ALA A 71 13.53 -26.31 6.55
C ALA A 71 14.86 -27.07 6.54
N THR A 72 15.15 -27.75 7.65
CA THR A 72 16.18 -28.77 7.72
C THR A 72 15.92 -29.84 6.65
N GLY A 73 16.84 -29.94 5.67
CA GLY A 73 16.70 -30.81 4.50
C GLY A 73 16.60 -30.09 3.15
N GLY A 74 16.70 -28.75 3.10
CA GLY A 74 16.89 -28.00 1.85
C GLY A 74 15.60 -27.67 1.08
N HIS A 75 14.43 -27.86 1.68
CA HIS A 75 13.15 -27.47 1.10
C HIS A 75 12.57 -26.26 1.85
N GLU A 76 12.28 -25.18 1.13
CA GLU A 76 11.59 -24.03 1.69
C GLU A 76 10.14 -24.38 2.04
N VAL A 77 9.72 -24.05 3.25
CA VAL A 77 8.34 -24.25 3.72
C VAL A 77 7.67 -22.93 3.99
N VAL A 78 6.39 -22.85 3.66
CA VAL A 78 5.58 -21.66 3.95
C VAL A 78 4.94 -21.81 5.32
N ARG A 79 5.22 -20.84 6.20
CA ARG A 79 4.76 -20.79 7.58
C ARG A 79 3.85 -19.60 7.81
N ILE A 80 2.84 -19.74 8.67
CA ILE A 80 2.05 -18.63 9.17
C ILE A 80 2.91 -17.82 10.13
N ALA A 81 3.13 -16.54 9.80
CA ALA A 81 3.86 -15.58 10.62
C ALA A 81 2.94 -14.85 11.61
N ASP A 82 1.73 -14.48 11.16
CA ASP A 82 0.74 -13.76 11.98
C ASP A 82 -0.68 -14.15 11.56
N VAL A 83 -1.63 -14.04 12.49
CA VAL A 83 -3.05 -14.30 12.27
C VAL A 83 -3.85 -13.07 12.67
N VAL A 84 -4.67 -12.56 11.75
CA VAL A 84 -5.49 -11.38 11.98
C VAL A 84 -6.62 -11.73 12.94
N PRO A 85 -6.78 -11.02 14.08
CA PRO A 85 -7.86 -11.31 15.02
C PRO A 85 -9.24 -11.19 14.39
N ARG A 86 -10.15 -12.10 14.75
CA ARG A 86 -11.52 -12.25 14.23
C ARG A 86 -11.60 -12.56 12.73
N SER A 87 -10.50 -12.93 12.09
CA SER A 87 -10.49 -13.39 10.70
C SER A 87 -10.99 -14.83 10.56
N PRO A 88 -11.28 -15.31 9.34
CA PRO A 88 -11.56 -16.72 9.09
C PRO A 88 -10.50 -17.67 9.65
N ALA A 89 -9.21 -17.36 9.47
CA ALA A 89 -8.10 -18.15 10.00
C ALA A 89 -8.06 -18.16 11.54
N ASP A 90 -8.34 -17.02 12.19
CA ASP A 90 -8.41 -16.93 13.65
C ASP A 90 -9.55 -17.79 14.21
N ARG A 91 -10.74 -17.72 13.58
CA ARG A 91 -11.90 -18.54 13.97
C ARG A 91 -11.66 -20.04 13.79
N ALA A 92 -10.84 -20.42 12.81
CA ALA A 92 -10.42 -21.80 12.59
C ALA A 92 -9.23 -22.23 13.49
N GLY A 93 -8.74 -21.36 14.38
CA GLY A 93 -7.71 -21.71 15.35
C GLY A 93 -6.30 -21.87 14.77
N LEU A 94 -6.06 -21.32 13.57
CA LEU A 94 -4.72 -21.23 12.98
C LEU A 94 -3.85 -20.33 13.86
N ARG A 95 -2.55 -20.63 13.92
CA ARG A 95 -1.60 -19.91 14.78
C ARG A 95 -0.30 -19.61 14.06
N PRO A 96 0.42 -18.55 14.47
CA PRO A 96 1.82 -18.38 14.10
C PRO A 96 2.60 -19.67 14.34
N GLY A 97 3.40 -20.08 13.37
CA GLY A 97 4.16 -21.32 13.40
C GLY A 97 3.57 -22.47 12.58
N ASP A 98 2.27 -22.43 12.26
CA ASP A 98 1.63 -23.45 11.42
C ASP A 98 2.22 -23.45 10.00
N ARG A 99 2.42 -24.63 9.44
CA ARG A 99 2.96 -24.78 8.07
C ARG A 99 1.83 -25.06 7.09
N ILE A 100 1.78 -24.29 6.01
CA ILE A 100 0.87 -24.51 4.89
C ILE A 100 1.57 -25.45 3.91
N ARG A 101 1.02 -26.66 3.74
CA ARG A 101 1.59 -27.68 2.85
C ARG A 101 0.92 -27.69 1.48
N ALA A 102 -0.38 -27.46 1.43
CA ALA A 102 -1.12 -27.34 0.17
C ALA A 102 -2.23 -26.30 0.28
N VAL A 103 -2.58 -25.71 -0.86
CA VAL A 103 -3.70 -24.80 -1.06
C VAL A 103 -4.50 -25.30 -2.27
N ASP A 104 -5.81 -25.52 -2.09
CA ASP A 104 -6.72 -26.05 -3.12
C ASP A 104 -6.17 -27.31 -3.80
N GLY A 105 -5.70 -28.26 -2.99
CA GLY A 105 -5.12 -29.53 -3.44
C GLY A 105 -3.68 -29.45 -3.99
N SER A 106 -3.18 -28.25 -4.30
CA SER A 106 -1.84 -28.05 -4.85
C SER A 106 -0.79 -27.87 -3.76
N GLN A 107 0.27 -28.69 -3.76
CA GLN A 107 1.38 -28.56 -2.82
C GLN A 107 2.08 -27.21 -3.01
N VAL A 108 2.48 -26.58 -1.90
CA VAL A 108 3.15 -25.28 -1.88
C VAL A 108 4.55 -25.33 -1.25
N THR A 109 5.08 -26.53 -0.99
CA THR A 109 6.47 -26.68 -0.55
C THR A 109 7.40 -26.33 -1.71
N GLY A 110 8.34 -25.40 -1.50
CA GLY A 110 9.20 -24.86 -2.57
C GLY A 110 8.52 -23.88 -3.54
N ALA A 111 7.24 -23.56 -3.35
CA ALA A 111 6.58 -22.53 -4.14
C ALA A 111 6.99 -21.13 -3.64
N PRO A 112 7.09 -20.12 -4.53
CA PRO A 112 7.30 -18.74 -4.10
C PRO A 112 6.21 -18.30 -3.13
N VAL A 113 6.58 -17.66 -2.01
CA VAL A 113 5.61 -17.18 -1.02
C VAL A 113 4.53 -16.27 -1.62
N THR A 114 4.87 -15.51 -2.67
CA THR A 114 3.96 -14.64 -3.41
C THR A 114 2.83 -15.41 -4.10
N GLU A 115 3.11 -16.61 -4.61
CA GLU A 115 2.12 -17.49 -5.22
C GLU A 115 1.16 -18.04 -4.17
N VAL A 116 1.67 -18.43 -3.00
CA VAL A 116 0.83 -18.91 -1.88
C VAL A 116 -0.09 -17.79 -1.40
N VAL A 117 0.42 -16.57 -1.25
CA VAL A 117 -0.38 -15.39 -0.90
C VAL A 117 -1.48 -15.16 -1.94
N ALA A 118 -1.16 -15.26 -3.24
CA ALA A 118 -2.14 -15.08 -4.30
C ALA A 118 -3.27 -16.11 -4.19
N ARG A 119 -2.95 -17.39 -4.02
CA ARG A 119 -3.96 -18.45 -3.84
C ARG A 119 -4.83 -18.25 -2.60
N LEU A 120 -4.23 -17.86 -1.47
CA LEU A 120 -4.98 -17.55 -0.23
C LEU A 120 -5.96 -16.38 -0.42
N ARG A 121 -5.64 -15.43 -1.29
CA ARG A 121 -6.53 -14.31 -1.67
C ARG A 121 -7.49 -14.66 -2.80
N GLY A 122 -7.32 -15.82 -3.44
CA GLY A 122 -8.10 -16.24 -4.59
C GLY A 122 -7.78 -15.45 -5.86
N THR A 123 -6.51 -15.04 -6.00
CA THR A 123 -5.94 -14.42 -7.20
C THR A 123 -4.91 -15.36 -7.83
N THR A 124 -4.60 -15.21 -9.11
CA THR A 124 -3.43 -15.86 -9.73
C THR A 124 -2.15 -15.05 -9.51
N SER A 125 -0.99 -15.71 -9.46
CA SER A 125 0.30 -15.02 -9.40
C SER A 125 0.60 -14.35 -10.75
N GLY A 126 1.09 -13.10 -10.70
CA GLY A 126 1.64 -12.42 -11.89
C GLY A 126 0.64 -11.77 -12.84
N ALA A 127 -0.66 -11.79 -12.56
CA ALA A 127 -1.67 -11.05 -13.32
C ALA A 127 -2.51 -10.18 -12.37
N PRO A 128 -3.12 -9.08 -12.85
CA PRO A 128 -4.11 -8.34 -12.09
C PRO A 128 -5.45 -9.11 -12.19
N ALA A 129 -5.44 -10.37 -11.75
CA ALA A 129 -6.61 -11.21 -11.74
C ALA A 129 -7.55 -10.76 -10.61
N ARG A 130 -8.84 -10.70 -10.95
CA ARG A 130 -9.95 -10.47 -10.03
C ARG A 130 -9.70 -11.18 -8.70
N ALA A 131 -9.53 -10.41 -7.63
CA ALA A 131 -9.52 -10.98 -6.28
C ALA A 131 -10.84 -11.73 -6.09
N ALA A 132 -10.77 -13.00 -5.68
CA ALA A 132 -11.97 -13.78 -5.42
C ALA A 132 -12.92 -13.01 -4.50
N ASP A 133 -14.22 -13.11 -4.78
CA ASP A 133 -15.22 -12.43 -3.98
C ASP A 133 -15.21 -12.95 -2.52
N PRO A 134 -15.53 -12.10 -1.53
CA PRO A 134 -15.82 -12.57 -0.19
C PRO A 134 -16.88 -13.68 -0.21
N GLY A 135 -16.71 -14.73 0.59
CA GLY A 135 -17.57 -15.91 0.59
C GLY A 135 -17.01 -17.09 -0.20
N THR A 136 -16.03 -16.87 -1.09
CA THR A 136 -15.34 -17.97 -1.77
C THR A 136 -14.50 -18.79 -0.79
N ARG A 137 -14.34 -20.10 -1.05
CA ARG A 137 -13.64 -21.02 -0.16
C ARG A 137 -12.21 -21.30 -0.61
N VAL A 138 -11.36 -21.66 0.34
CA VAL A 138 -10.00 -22.16 0.09
C VAL A 138 -9.72 -23.34 1.02
N ASP A 139 -9.20 -24.41 0.46
CA ASP A 139 -8.85 -25.62 1.19
C ASP A 139 -7.36 -25.62 1.51
N LEU A 140 -7.03 -25.71 2.81
CA LEU A 140 -5.66 -25.74 3.29
C LEU A 140 -5.31 -27.11 3.84
N ARG A 141 -4.13 -27.63 3.49
CA ARG A 141 -3.48 -28.72 4.25
C ARG A 141 -2.42 -28.13 5.14
N LEU A 142 -2.57 -28.31 6.44
CA LEU A 142 -1.78 -27.65 7.48
C LEU A 142 -0.99 -28.67 8.30
N SER A 143 0.04 -28.19 8.99
CA SER A 143 0.69 -28.98 10.03
C SER A 143 1.35 -28.14 11.11
N ARG A 144 1.38 -28.71 12.33
CA ARG A 144 2.00 -28.15 13.53
C ARG A 144 2.74 -29.28 14.23
N GLY A 145 4.07 -29.28 14.17
CA GLY A 145 4.86 -30.46 14.52
C GLY A 145 4.46 -31.67 13.67
N ASP A 146 4.16 -32.78 14.31
CA ASP A 146 3.73 -34.02 13.64
C ASP A 146 2.23 -34.06 13.33
N HIS A 147 1.44 -33.17 13.94
CA HIS A 147 0.01 -33.09 13.68
C HIS A 147 -0.25 -32.49 12.31
N ARG A 148 -1.11 -33.14 11.52
CA ARG A 148 -1.54 -32.72 10.18
C ARG A 148 -3.06 -32.72 10.10
N TRP A 149 -3.62 -31.70 9.48
CA TRP A 149 -5.06 -31.58 9.28
C TRP A 149 -5.37 -30.82 7.99
N SER A 150 -6.64 -30.85 7.59
CA SER A 150 -7.15 -30.01 6.51
C SER A 150 -8.19 -29.04 7.07
N GLU A 151 -8.24 -27.84 6.52
CA GLU A 151 -9.16 -26.79 6.94
C GLU A 151 -9.72 -26.07 5.71
N THR A 152 -11.04 -25.92 5.63
CA THR A 152 -11.68 -25.13 4.58
C THR A 152 -12.04 -23.77 5.14
N LEU A 153 -11.42 -22.72 4.63
CA LEU A 153 -11.66 -21.35 5.07
C LEU A 153 -12.49 -20.59 4.05
N GLU A 154 -13.42 -19.79 4.54
CA GLU A 154 -14.14 -18.81 3.73
C GLU A 154 -13.33 -17.51 3.67
N ARG A 155 -13.06 -16.99 2.47
CA ARG A 155 -12.41 -15.70 2.30
C ARG A 155 -13.35 -14.60 2.76
N ALA A 156 -12.83 -13.67 3.55
CA ALA A 156 -13.57 -12.52 4.03
C ALA A 156 -12.90 -11.22 3.60
N ARG A 157 -13.65 -10.12 3.64
CA ARG A 157 -13.09 -8.78 3.54
C ARG A 157 -12.42 -8.43 4.87
N LEU A 158 -11.13 -8.12 4.82
CA LEU A 158 -10.27 -7.88 5.97
C LEU A 158 -9.61 -6.51 5.89
N ALA A 159 -9.45 -5.85 7.03
CA ALA A 159 -8.80 -4.55 7.10
C ALA A 159 -7.28 -4.68 6.96
N THR A 160 -6.70 -3.80 6.15
CA THR A 160 -5.25 -3.61 6.05
C THR A 160 -4.74 -2.89 7.30
N ARG A 161 -3.65 -3.39 7.89
CA ARG A 161 -2.98 -2.74 9.02
C ARG A 161 -2.01 -1.68 8.50
N THR A 162 -2.53 -0.53 8.09
CA THR A 162 -1.71 0.57 7.55
C THR A 162 -1.13 1.53 8.60
N VAL A 163 -1.65 1.48 9.84
CA VAL A 163 -1.15 2.27 10.97
C VAL A 163 -0.75 1.32 12.09
N SER A 164 0.45 1.51 12.62
CA SER A 164 0.94 0.81 13.81
C SER A 164 1.51 1.82 14.81
N VAL A 165 1.19 1.63 16.08
CA VAL A 165 1.65 2.48 17.17
C VAL A 165 2.61 1.68 18.05
N SER A 166 3.77 2.23 18.35
CA SER A 166 4.70 1.65 19.32
C SER A 166 5.29 2.73 20.22
N ARG A 167 5.71 2.35 21.43
CA ARG A 167 6.32 3.27 22.40
C ARG A 167 7.77 2.88 22.62
N PRO A 168 8.71 3.39 21.80
CA PRO A 168 10.12 3.06 21.95
C PRO A 168 10.75 3.59 23.25
N SER A 169 10.10 4.53 23.93
CA SER A 169 10.43 4.99 25.28
C SER A 169 9.18 5.56 25.94
N PRO A 170 9.19 5.84 27.26
CA PRO A 170 8.03 6.41 27.97
C PRO A 170 7.55 7.76 27.42
N VAL A 171 8.44 8.54 26.80
CA VAL A 171 8.18 9.90 26.31
C VAL A 171 8.03 9.99 24.79
N ILE A 172 8.06 8.86 24.08
CA ILE A 172 7.97 8.84 22.62
C ILE A 172 6.86 7.89 22.17
N THR A 173 5.90 8.44 21.42
CA THR A 173 4.91 7.66 20.68
C THR A 173 5.30 7.62 19.21
N ARG A 174 5.65 6.44 18.71
CA ARG A 174 5.91 6.20 17.28
C ARG A 174 4.62 5.78 16.58
N ILE A 175 4.30 6.47 15.49
CA ILE A 175 3.17 6.16 14.61
C ILE A 175 3.78 5.83 13.24
N LYS A 176 3.77 4.56 12.86
CA LYS A 176 4.22 4.13 11.53
C LYS A 176 3.03 4.01 10.59
N ILE A 177 3.12 4.67 9.44
CA ILE A 177 2.12 4.60 8.36
C ILE A 177 2.77 3.97 7.13
N THR A 178 2.24 2.84 6.68
CA THR A 178 2.79 2.12 5.51
C THR A 178 2.12 2.48 4.19
N ALA A 179 0.88 2.97 4.23
CA ALA A 179 0.14 3.51 3.07
C ALA A 179 -1.03 4.38 3.56
N PHE A 180 -1.46 5.34 2.74
CA PHE A 180 -2.63 6.19 3.00
C PHE A 180 -3.90 5.55 2.41
N THR A 181 -4.46 4.59 3.13
CA THR A 181 -5.78 4.01 2.82
C THR A 181 -6.89 4.66 3.65
N GLU A 182 -8.14 4.40 3.28
CA GLU A 182 -9.30 4.95 3.99
C GLU A 182 -9.23 4.72 5.51
N GLY A 183 -9.51 5.79 6.27
CA GLY A 183 -9.50 5.80 7.73
C GLY A 183 -8.12 5.93 8.39
N VAL A 184 -7.02 6.02 7.63
CA VAL A 184 -5.67 6.28 8.17
C VAL A 184 -5.65 7.59 8.96
N GLY A 185 -6.22 8.66 8.42
CA GLY A 185 -6.24 9.96 9.08
C GLY A 185 -6.92 9.92 10.44
N ALA A 186 -8.06 9.22 10.53
CA ALA A 186 -8.80 9.04 11.78
C ALA A 186 -7.99 8.22 12.81
N ARG A 187 -7.38 7.12 12.38
CA ARG A 187 -6.52 6.25 13.22
C ARG A 187 -5.30 6.99 13.76
N VAL A 188 -4.65 7.83 12.94
CA VAL A 188 -3.53 8.65 13.40
C VAL A 188 -4.00 9.69 14.41
N ARG A 189 -5.10 10.39 14.15
CA ARG A 189 -5.66 11.37 15.10
C ARG A 189 -6.03 10.71 16.44
N GLN A 190 -6.59 9.50 16.40
CA GLN A 190 -6.85 8.70 17.61
C GLN A 190 -5.56 8.35 18.34
N ALA A 191 -4.55 7.83 17.65
CA ALA A 191 -3.24 7.51 18.24
C ALA A 191 -2.55 8.72 18.88
N VAL A 192 -2.73 9.93 18.31
CA VAL A 192 -2.23 11.19 18.88
C VAL A 192 -2.97 11.56 20.16
N ARG A 193 -4.29 11.35 20.23
CA ARG A 193 -5.09 11.64 21.44
C ARG A 193 -4.87 10.63 22.57
N GLU A 194 -4.63 9.37 22.23
CA GLU A 194 -4.38 8.28 23.20
C GLU A 194 -2.91 8.18 23.62
N ALA A 195 -2.04 9.05 23.06
CA ALA A 195 -0.66 9.13 23.48
C ALA A 195 -0.59 9.65 24.93
N PRO A 196 0.32 9.11 25.76
CA PRO A 196 0.55 9.64 27.11
C PRO A 196 0.87 11.13 27.09
N ASP A 197 0.43 11.85 28.12
CA ASP A 197 0.74 13.26 28.30
C ASP A 197 2.27 13.49 28.27
N GLY A 198 2.68 14.57 27.61
CA GLY A 198 4.11 14.89 27.41
C GLY A 198 4.82 14.04 26.34
N SER A 199 4.11 13.17 25.61
CA SER A 199 4.71 12.42 24.50
C SER A 199 5.18 13.34 23.37
N GLY A 200 6.41 13.12 22.91
CA GLY A 200 6.83 13.49 21.56
C GLY A 200 6.38 12.45 20.54
N PHE A 201 6.16 12.87 19.30
CA PHE A 201 5.71 12.02 18.20
C PHE A 201 6.83 11.73 17.21
N LEU A 202 6.97 10.44 16.89
CA LEU A 202 7.80 9.96 15.79
C LEU A 202 6.91 9.40 14.68
N LEU A 203 6.67 10.20 13.64
CA LEU A 203 5.87 9.80 12.49
C LEU A 203 6.76 9.09 11.46
N ASP A 204 6.60 7.78 11.30
CA ASP A 204 7.46 6.96 10.44
C ASP A 204 6.78 6.66 9.09
N LEU A 205 7.29 7.31 8.03
CA LEU A 205 6.81 7.23 6.65
C LEU A 205 7.81 6.50 5.74
N ARG A 206 8.81 5.84 6.30
CA ARG A 206 9.80 5.06 5.54
C ARG A 206 9.15 3.90 4.79
N GLY A 207 9.48 3.77 3.51
CA GLY A 207 8.89 2.79 2.59
C GLY A 207 7.40 3.02 2.27
N ASN A 208 6.83 4.17 2.62
CA ASN A 208 5.44 4.49 2.32
C ASN A 208 5.32 5.11 0.91
N SER A 209 4.73 4.36 -0.02
CA SER A 209 4.59 4.78 -1.42
C SER A 209 3.47 5.81 -1.67
N GLY A 210 2.76 6.26 -0.62
CA GLY A 210 1.67 7.23 -0.70
C GLY A 210 0.30 6.59 -0.53
N GLY A 211 -0.67 7.00 -1.35
CA GLY A 211 -2.08 6.59 -1.27
C GLY A 211 -3.01 7.79 -1.42
N LEU A 212 -4.15 7.75 -0.74
CA LEU A 212 -5.19 8.77 -0.81
C LEU A 212 -4.67 10.11 -0.26
N VAL A 213 -4.63 11.12 -1.13
CA VAL A 213 -4.29 12.51 -0.80
C VAL A 213 -5.19 13.07 0.31
N THR A 214 -6.47 12.69 0.29
CA THR A 214 -7.44 13.07 1.33
C THR A 214 -7.07 12.51 2.70
N GLU A 215 -6.56 11.28 2.76
CA GLU A 215 -6.12 10.66 4.02
C GLU A 215 -4.82 11.26 4.53
N ALA A 216 -3.87 11.60 3.64
CA ALA A 216 -2.67 12.35 4.02
C ALA A 216 -3.03 13.75 4.58
N THR A 217 -3.99 14.44 3.97
CA THR A 217 -4.50 15.73 4.44
C THR A 217 -5.18 15.62 5.81
N LYS A 218 -6.00 14.58 6.02
CA LYS A 218 -6.59 14.27 7.34
C LYS A 218 -5.51 13.93 8.38
N THR A 219 -4.44 13.24 7.99
CA THR A 219 -3.28 12.98 8.86
C THR A 219 -2.54 14.27 9.22
N ALA A 220 -2.34 15.19 8.28
CA ALA A 220 -1.76 16.50 8.56
C ALA A 220 -2.56 17.25 9.64
N SER A 221 -3.89 17.16 9.56
CA SER A 221 -4.83 17.74 10.52
C SER A 221 -4.75 17.15 11.94
N ALA A 222 -4.04 16.03 12.15
CA ALA A 222 -3.75 15.52 13.49
C ALA A 222 -2.64 16.33 14.19
N PHE A 223 -1.81 17.05 13.43
CA PHE A 223 -0.64 17.78 13.91
C PHE A 223 -0.69 19.29 13.60
N LEU A 224 -1.66 19.73 12.82
CA LEU A 224 -1.91 21.12 12.45
C LEU A 224 -3.28 21.57 12.95
N ASP A 225 -3.39 22.84 13.32
CA ASP A 225 -4.62 23.53 13.73
C ASP A 225 -5.37 24.21 12.56
N GLY A 226 -4.90 23.98 11.33
CA GLY A 226 -5.48 24.52 10.12
C GLY A 226 -4.42 24.86 9.07
N GLY A 227 -4.88 25.45 7.97
CA GLY A 227 -4.02 26.03 6.95
C GLY A 227 -3.57 25.07 5.85
N LEU A 228 -2.83 25.63 4.89
CA LEU A 228 -2.46 24.97 3.65
C LEU A 228 -1.61 23.71 3.88
N VAL A 229 -1.98 22.61 3.21
CA VAL A 229 -1.22 21.36 3.13
C VAL A 229 -0.52 21.25 1.78
N ALA A 230 -1.23 21.47 0.68
CA ALA A 230 -0.67 21.50 -0.67
C ALA A 230 -1.62 22.21 -1.63
N THR A 231 -1.09 22.70 -2.74
CA THR A 231 -1.87 23.07 -3.94
C THR A 231 -1.54 22.12 -5.07
N TYR A 232 -2.45 21.93 -6.01
CA TYR A 232 -2.18 21.24 -7.28
C TYR A 232 -3.10 21.80 -8.35
N ASP A 233 -2.66 21.76 -9.61
CA ASP A 233 -3.51 22.18 -10.72
C ASP A 233 -4.36 21.00 -11.22
N TYR A 234 -5.61 21.27 -11.57
CA TYR A 234 -6.55 20.34 -12.20
C TYR A 234 -7.32 21.11 -13.28
N ASP A 235 -7.22 20.69 -14.54
CA ASP A 235 -7.87 21.32 -15.69
C ASP A 235 -7.67 22.85 -15.78
N GLY A 236 -6.47 23.32 -15.44
CA GLY A 236 -6.13 24.75 -15.46
C GLY A 236 -6.62 25.54 -14.24
N GLU A 237 -7.29 24.91 -13.29
CA GLU A 237 -7.69 25.51 -12.01
C GLU A 237 -6.82 25.02 -10.86
N GLN A 238 -6.34 25.96 -10.05
CA GLN A 238 -5.58 25.62 -8.85
C GLN A 238 -6.50 25.10 -7.74
N GLN A 239 -6.32 23.83 -7.40
CA GLN A 239 -6.95 23.18 -6.27
C GLN A 239 -6.09 23.34 -5.01
N THR A 240 -6.76 23.46 -3.87
CA THR A 240 -6.09 23.70 -2.58
C THR A 240 -6.55 22.72 -1.52
N LEU A 241 -5.60 22.11 -0.82
CA LEU A 241 -5.83 21.16 0.26
C LEU A 241 -5.50 21.80 1.61
N TYR A 242 -6.44 21.77 2.53
CA TYR A 242 -6.31 22.39 3.85
C TYR A 242 -6.37 21.35 4.97
N ALA A 243 -5.58 21.57 6.01
CA ALA A 243 -5.77 20.91 7.29
C ALA A 243 -6.97 21.55 8.02
N HIS A 244 -7.68 20.75 8.82
CA HIS A 244 -8.87 21.18 9.54
C HIS A 244 -8.92 20.69 11.00
N GLY A 245 -9.53 21.53 11.85
CA GLY A 245 -9.74 21.26 13.27
C GLY A 245 -8.51 21.52 14.14
N ALA A 246 -8.61 21.18 15.44
CA ALA A 246 -7.55 21.42 16.41
C ALA A 246 -6.60 20.21 16.52
N GLY A 247 -5.58 20.15 15.66
CA GLY A 247 -4.50 19.16 15.78
C GLY A 247 -3.58 19.43 16.97
N ASN A 248 -2.75 18.45 17.32
CA ASN A 248 -1.71 18.64 18.33
C ASN A 248 -0.54 19.43 17.71
N THR A 249 -0.50 20.73 17.96
CA THR A 249 0.53 21.65 17.46
C THR A 249 1.70 21.85 18.41
N ARG A 250 1.58 21.42 19.67
CA ARG A 250 2.56 21.72 20.73
C ARG A 250 3.58 20.61 20.96
N ALA A 251 3.15 19.35 20.90
CA ALA A 251 4.04 18.23 21.17
C ALA A 251 5.19 18.19 20.14
N PRO A 252 6.43 17.90 20.55
CA PRO A 252 7.54 17.68 19.63
C PRO A 252 7.17 16.65 18.56
N LEU A 253 7.50 16.92 17.30
CA LEU A 253 7.20 16.04 16.17
C LEU A 253 8.42 15.89 15.28
N VAL A 254 8.78 14.63 15.00
CA VAL A 254 9.82 14.26 14.04
C VAL A 254 9.21 13.32 13.01
N VAL A 255 9.46 13.58 11.72
CA VAL A 255 9.06 12.72 10.60
C VAL A 255 10.27 11.93 10.11
N LEU A 256 10.15 10.60 10.04
CA LEU A 256 11.14 9.72 9.43
C LEU A 256 10.77 9.43 7.98
N VAL A 257 11.72 9.65 7.08
CA VAL A 257 11.56 9.42 5.64
C VAL A 257 12.73 8.67 5.04
N ASP A 258 12.53 8.06 3.88
CA ASP A 258 13.58 7.48 3.05
C ASP A 258 13.22 7.58 1.55
N GLY A 259 14.07 7.01 0.69
CA GLY A 259 13.83 6.97 -0.76
C GLY A 259 12.57 6.20 -1.19
N GLY A 260 11.94 5.44 -0.27
CA GLY A 260 10.65 4.80 -0.50
C GLY A 260 9.46 5.67 -0.10
N THR A 261 9.67 6.79 0.60
CA THR A 261 8.63 7.79 0.88
C THR A 261 8.25 8.51 -0.41
N MET A 262 6.98 8.40 -0.84
CA MET A 262 6.53 8.87 -2.16
C MET A 262 5.13 9.53 -2.10
N SER A 263 4.85 10.44 -3.05
CA SER A 263 3.49 10.93 -3.36
C SER A 263 2.78 11.54 -2.14
N ALA A 264 1.60 11.09 -1.75
CA ALA A 264 0.85 11.61 -0.60
C ALA A 264 1.67 11.64 0.71
N ALA A 265 2.64 10.72 0.87
CA ALA A 265 3.57 10.73 2.01
C ALA A 265 4.57 11.89 1.93
N GLU A 266 5.05 12.23 0.73
CA GLU A 266 5.87 13.41 0.49
C GLU A 266 5.05 14.69 0.69
N MET A 267 3.81 14.73 0.21
CA MET A 267 2.90 15.86 0.43
C MET A 267 2.72 16.17 1.93
N LEU A 268 2.39 15.15 2.74
CA LEU A 268 2.29 15.30 4.19
C LEU A 268 3.62 15.77 4.81
N THR A 269 4.74 15.17 4.40
CA THR A 269 6.07 15.54 4.91
C THR A 269 6.38 17.00 4.60
N GLY A 270 6.17 17.43 3.36
CA GLY A 270 6.42 18.80 2.90
C GLY A 270 5.53 19.80 3.62
N ALA A 271 4.25 19.48 3.84
CA ALA A 271 3.34 20.32 4.60
C ALA A 271 3.80 20.54 6.05
N LEU A 272 4.21 19.47 6.74
CA LEU A 272 4.69 19.55 8.12
C LEU A 272 6.04 20.27 8.22
N GLN A 273 6.93 20.05 7.25
CA GLN A 273 8.24 20.69 7.18
C GLN A 273 8.13 22.19 6.90
N ASP A 274 7.39 22.59 5.86
CA ASP A 274 7.25 24.00 5.44
C ASP A 274 6.62 24.88 6.50
N ARG A 275 5.72 24.29 7.29
CA ARG A 275 5.04 24.99 8.37
C ARG A 275 5.86 25.00 9.67
N GLY A 276 7.10 24.52 9.64
CA GLY A 276 7.95 24.40 10.82
C GLY A 276 7.38 23.49 11.90
N ARG A 277 6.41 22.63 11.55
CA ARG A 277 5.69 21.80 12.52
C ARG A 277 6.51 20.57 12.91
N ALA A 278 7.32 20.04 12.01
CA ALA A 278 8.15 18.87 12.27
C ALA A 278 9.57 19.03 11.75
N VAL A 279 10.51 18.39 12.43
CA VAL A 279 11.85 18.13 11.88
C VAL A 279 11.82 16.83 11.08
N VAL A 280 12.24 16.89 9.83
CA VAL A 280 12.33 15.73 8.92
C VAL A 280 13.73 15.12 9.00
N VAL A 281 13.79 13.82 9.29
CA VAL A 281 15.03 13.08 9.49
C VAL A 281 15.05 11.85 8.58
N GLY A 282 16.14 11.61 7.86
CA GLY A 282 16.25 10.42 7.00
C GLY A 282 17.10 10.65 5.76
N SER A 283 16.67 10.10 4.61
CA SER A 283 17.26 10.37 3.30
C SER A 283 16.26 11.07 2.39
N ARG A 284 16.74 11.57 1.22
CA ARG A 284 15.90 12.19 0.21
C ARG A 284 14.75 11.27 -0.20
N THR A 285 13.55 11.82 -0.32
CA THR A 285 12.33 11.09 -0.74
C THR A 285 12.27 10.88 -2.25
N PHE A 286 11.29 10.10 -2.71
CA PHE A 286 11.25 9.59 -4.08
C PHE A 286 11.09 10.66 -5.17
N GLY A 287 10.25 11.67 -4.97
CA GLY A 287 9.98 12.74 -5.93
C GLY A 287 8.79 12.52 -6.86
N LYS A 288 7.75 11.79 -6.42
CA LYS A 288 6.49 11.71 -7.19
C LYS A 288 5.59 12.88 -6.79
N GLY A 289 5.75 13.98 -7.53
CA GLY A 289 4.97 15.21 -7.33
C GLY A 289 3.71 15.32 -8.18
N SER A 290 3.34 14.30 -8.96
CA SER A 290 2.15 14.33 -9.82
C SER A 290 0.90 13.91 -9.06
N VAL A 291 -0.23 14.51 -9.40
CA VAL A 291 -1.57 14.11 -8.99
C VAL A 291 -2.22 13.39 -10.16
N GLN A 292 -2.89 12.29 -9.87
CA GLN A 292 -3.55 11.49 -10.88
C GLN A 292 -5.03 11.36 -10.57
N VAL A 293 -5.86 11.40 -11.61
CA VAL A 293 -7.31 11.29 -11.49
C VAL A 293 -7.79 10.14 -12.37
N PRO A 294 -8.62 9.25 -11.83
CA PRO A 294 -9.21 8.16 -12.60
C PRO A 294 -10.29 8.69 -13.53
N HIS A 295 -10.19 8.33 -14.80
CA HIS A 295 -11.19 8.59 -15.83
C HIS A 295 -11.79 7.26 -16.26
N ARG A 296 -13.09 7.06 -16.00
CA ARG A 296 -13.81 5.85 -16.42
C ARG A 296 -14.24 5.98 -17.88
N MET A 297 -13.91 4.97 -18.67
CA MET A 297 -14.21 4.88 -20.09
C MET A 297 -15.58 4.23 -20.32
N ALA A 298 -16.10 4.35 -21.54
CA ALA A 298 -17.40 3.78 -21.91
C ALA A 298 -17.44 2.23 -21.83
N ASP A 299 -16.29 1.58 -22.01
CA ASP A 299 -16.11 0.13 -21.88
C ASP A 299 -15.92 -0.33 -20.41
N GLY A 300 -16.00 0.59 -19.45
CA GLY A 300 -15.79 0.33 -18.02
C GLY A 300 -14.33 0.31 -17.58
N SER A 301 -13.36 0.37 -18.51
CA SER A 301 -11.94 0.52 -18.19
C SER A 301 -11.65 1.89 -17.57
N VAL A 302 -10.51 2.02 -16.90
CA VAL A 302 -10.13 3.25 -16.19
C VAL A 302 -8.73 3.68 -16.58
N ALA A 303 -8.60 4.92 -17.05
CA ALA A 303 -7.32 5.58 -17.26
C ALA A 303 -7.01 6.49 -16.07
N GLU A 304 -5.95 6.19 -15.33
CA GLU A 304 -5.44 7.03 -14.25
C GLU A 304 -4.43 8.02 -14.85
N LEU A 305 -4.90 9.23 -15.13
CA LEU A 305 -4.16 10.24 -15.89
C LEU A 305 -3.53 11.27 -14.96
N THR A 306 -2.34 11.77 -15.31
CA THR A 306 -1.73 12.87 -14.57
C THR A 306 -2.42 14.18 -14.95
N VAL A 307 -2.97 14.86 -13.95
CA VAL A 307 -3.75 16.09 -14.14
C VAL A 307 -3.00 17.35 -13.71
N GLY A 308 -1.88 17.17 -13.01
CA GLY A 308 -1.03 18.27 -12.59
C GLY A 308 0.02 17.82 -11.60
N HIS A 309 0.77 18.79 -11.08
CA HIS A 309 1.77 18.60 -10.05
C HIS A 309 1.39 19.37 -8.81
N TYR A 310 1.58 18.76 -7.64
CA TYR A 310 1.35 19.47 -6.38
C TYR A 310 2.59 20.25 -5.94
N THR A 311 2.36 21.34 -5.23
CA THR A 311 3.39 22.11 -4.53
C THR A 311 3.11 22.12 -3.02
N THR A 312 4.18 22.17 -2.24
CA THR A 312 4.09 22.27 -0.77
C THR A 312 3.71 23.70 -0.35
N PRO A 313 3.37 23.97 0.93
CA PRO A 313 2.90 25.30 1.34
C PRO A 313 3.86 26.47 1.08
N SER A 314 5.17 26.22 1.01
CA SER A 314 6.17 27.23 0.63
C SER A 314 6.40 27.35 -0.89
N GLY A 315 5.60 26.65 -1.70
CA GLY A 315 5.69 26.64 -3.16
C GLY A 315 6.76 25.69 -3.72
N ARG A 316 7.30 24.75 -2.94
CA ARG A 316 8.31 23.81 -3.45
C ARG A 316 7.66 22.76 -4.36
N ALA A 317 8.21 22.63 -5.56
CA ALA A 317 7.91 21.52 -6.45
C ALA A 317 8.62 20.24 -5.98
N VAL A 318 7.87 19.15 -5.85
CA VAL A 318 8.40 17.83 -5.42
C VAL A 318 8.78 16.95 -6.61
N HIS A 319 8.12 17.13 -7.76
CA HIS A 319 8.26 16.26 -8.92
C HIS A 319 9.71 16.19 -9.42
N GLY A 320 10.23 14.97 -9.57
CA GLY A 320 11.58 14.68 -10.06
C GLY A 320 12.72 14.98 -9.08
N LYS A 321 12.45 15.63 -7.94
CA LYS A 321 13.49 16.08 -6.98
C LYS A 321 13.40 15.38 -5.62
N GLY A 322 12.17 15.07 -5.20
CA GLY A 322 11.89 14.66 -3.82
C GLY A 322 12.16 15.77 -2.81
N LEU A 323 11.77 15.51 -1.57
CA LEU A 323 12.04 16.36 -0.42
C LEU A 323 13.40 16.00 0.19
N ARG A 324 14.14 17.04 0.56
CA ARG A 324 15.37 16.89 1.34
C ARG A 324 15.01 16.96 2.84
N PRO A 325 15.45 15.98 3.66
CA PRO A 325 15.25 16.05 5.11
C PRO A 325 16.06 17.20 5.71
N ASP A 326 15.60 17.74 6.84
CA ASP A 326 16.34 18.74 7.61
C ASP A 326 17.64 18.14 8.18
N LEU A 327 17.58 16.87 8.57
CA LEU A 327 18.73 16.10 9.03
C LEU A 327 18.90 14.82 8.21
N GLU A 328 19.87 14.89 7.30
CA GLU A 328 20.24 13.77 6.44
C GLU A 328 21.03 12.71 7.22
N VAL A 329 20.61 11.45 7.12
CA VAL A 329 21.22 10.30 7.77
C VAL A 329 21.86 9.42 6.70
N ARG A 330 23.17 9.17 6.84
CA ARG A 330 23.94 8.36 5.89
C ARG A 330 23.65 6.87 6.08
N SER A 331 23.86 6.07 5.04
CA SER A 331 23.76 4.62 5.11
C SER A 331 24.69 4.07 6.19
N GLY A 332 24.11 3.32 7.15
CA GLY A 332 24.81 2.75 8.31
C GLY A 332 24.36 3.33 9.66
N ASP A 333 23.85 4.57 9.67
CA ASP A 333 23.28 5.18 10.87
C ASP A 333 21.83 4.74 11.09
N ARG A 334 21.46 4.48 12.35
CA ARG A 334 20.06 4.24 12.72
C ARG A 334 19.30 5.56 12.73
N ALA A 335 18.64 5.89 11.63
CA ALA A 335 17.81 7.10 11.50
C ALA A 335 16.81 7.27 12.67
N ALA A 336 16.27 6.16 13.18
CA ALA A 336 15.42 6.14 14.35
C ALA A 336 16.11 6.66 15.62
N ASP A 337 17.39 6.35 15.83
CA ASP A 337 18.14 6.82 17.01
C ASP A 337 18.46 8.30 16.92
N ARG A 338 18.78 8.80 15.71
CA ARG A 338 18.97 10.24 15.50
C ARG A 338 17.67 11.02 15.68
N ALA A 339 16.56 10.51 15.15
CA ALA A 339 15.24 11.11 15.36
C ALA A 339 14.84 11.14 16.85
N ARG A 340 15.13 10.09 17.61
CA ARG A 340 14.92 10.08 19.06
C ARG A 340 15.73 11.17 19.77
N ARG A 341 17.01 11.34 19.42
CA ARG A 341 17.85 12.41 19.99
C ARG A 341 17.29 13.80 19.68
N VAL A 342 16.86 14.04 18.45
CA VAL A 342 16.22 15.30 18.03
C VAL A 342 14.94 15.54 18.84
N LEU A 343 14.10 14.52 18.94
CA LEU A 343 12.83 14.60 19.65
C LEU A 343 13.02 14.89 21.15
N SER A 344 14.02 14.26 21.78
CA SER A 344 14.41 14.56 23.16
C SER A 344 14.92 15.99 23.33
N GLY A 345 15.71 16.50 22.36
CA GLY A 345 16.17 17.89 22.37
C GLY A 345 15.03 18.91 22.23
N LEU A 346 14.07 18.65 21.34
CA LEU A 346 12.89 19.48 21.16
C LEU A 346 12.01 19.51 22.42
N ALA A 347 11.87 18.39 23.11
CA ALA A 347 11.10 18.29 24.35
C ALA A 347 11.76 19.01 25.55
N ALA A 348 13.10 19.13 25.54
CA ALA A 348 13.82 19.81 26.62
C ALA A 348 13.84 21.34 26.48
N GLY A 349 13.55 21.87 25.29
CA GLY A 349 13.53 23.31 25.00
C GLY A 349 12.13 23.94 24.97
N SER A 350 11.09 23.14 25.16
CA SER A 350 9.67 23.55 25.14
C SER A 350 9.10 23.82 26.53
#